data_AF-I7FTJ6-F1
#
_entry.id   AF-I7FTJ6-F1
#
_cell.length_a   1.000
_cell.length_b   1.000
_cell.length_c   1.000
_cell.angle_alpha   90.00
_cell.angle_beta   90.00
_cell.angle_gamma   90.00
#
_symmetry.space_group_name_H-M   'P 1'
#
loop_
_entity.id
_entity.type
_entity.pdbx_description
1 polymer ?
#
loop_
_entity_poly.entity_id
_entity_poly.type
_entity_poly.pdbx_seq_one_letter_code
_entity_poly.pdbx_strand_id
1 'polypeptide(L)'
;MSPTTVPRLRLLLTTGLAAAVVATAAGCQDAQLTADPATGKAPAASSSAATSSPQAKASDYSHLLLQAEDISIPPNTFTRRSTKVNPDGQDGASALYVNADDTRAIADTILIYPDVATATATLQQAVGAINTMVEGGTPQPHPVGTNGTVISGTAPDGSKAVTLLMFTQGRALVRLEFDSAIEDPVTEQTVTAIGRMQQIALRIGLPERE
;
A
#
# COMPACT_ATOMS: atom_id res chain seq x y z
N MET A 1 -41.51 -10.09 29.73
CA MET A 1 -40.47 -9.24 30.33
C MET A 1 -39.42 -10.14 30.95
N SER A 2 -38.31 -10.34 30.23
CA SER A 2 -37.11 -11.04 30.71
C SER A 2 -35.93 -10.38 29.99
N PRO A 3 -34.95 -9.79 30.71
CA PRO A 3 -33.80 -9.17 30.07
C PRO A 3 -32.76 -10.23 29.74
N THR A 4 -32.44 -10.39 28.46
CA THR A 4 -31.33 -11.23 28.00
C THR A 4 -30.02 -10.45 28.13
N THR A 5 -29.14 -10.97 28.98
CA THR A 5 -27.81 -10.45 29.32
C THR A 5 -26.86 -10.46 28.10
N VAL A 6 -26.25 -9.31 27.82
CA VAL A 6 -25.17 -9.16 26.82
C VAL A 6 -23.81 -9.37 27.49
N PRO A 7 -22.94 -10.28 27.02
CA PRO A 7 -21.57 -10.31 27.49
C PRO A 7 -20.72 -9.27 26.75
N ARG A 8 -20.23 -8.27 27.51
CA ARG A 8 -19.15 -7.36 27.09
C ARG A 8 -17.84 -8.14 26.99
N LEU A 9 -17.28 -8.29 25.79
CA LEU A 9 -15.93 -8.83 25.61
C LEU A 9 -14.91 -7.72 25.87
N ARG A 10 -14.01 -7.99 26.83
CA ARG A 10 -12.98 -7.07 27.31
C ARG A 10 -11.77 -7.07 26.38
N LEU A 11 -11.33 -5.87 26.03
CA LEU A 11 -10.06 -5.53 25.40
C LEU A 11 -8.90 -5.97 26.33
N LEU A 12 -7.93 -6.74 25.80
CA LEU A 12 -6.66 -7.00 26.46
C LEU A 12 -5.53 -6.44 25.58
N LEU A 13 -4.91 -5.36 26.07
CA LEU A 13 -3.62 -4.85 25.61
C LEU A 13 -2.51 -5.77 26.16
N THR A 14 -1.57 -6.17 25.31
CA THR A 14 -0.27 -6.71 25.77
C THR A 14 0.88 -6.16 24.93
N THR A 15 1.56 -5.19 25.53
CA THR A 15 3.02 -4.96 25.60
C THR A 15 3.92 -5.44 24.47
N GLY A 16 4.60 -4.48 23.85
CA GLY A 16 5.69 -4.69 22.90
C GLY A 16 7.01 -5.16 23.53
N LEU A 17 7.88 -5.64 22.65
CA LEU A 17 9.28 -5.95 22.93
C LEU A 17 10.13 -5.35 21.81
N ALA A 18 10.91 -4.33 22.14
CA ALA A 18 11.96 -3.77 21.30
C ALA A 18 13.27 -4.50 21.59
N ALA A 19 13.94 -5.00 20.55
CA ALA A 19 15.31 -5.49 20.63
C ALA A 19 16.17 -4.69 19.66
N ALA A 20 17.02 -3.82 20.21
CA ALA A 20 18.03 -3.06 19.50
C ALA A 20 19.26 -3.96 19.28
N VAL A 21 19.73 -4.03 18.02
CA VAL A 21 21.01 -4.66 17.69
C VAL A 21 22.02 -3.55 17.40
N VAL A 22 23.02 -3.44 18.28
CA VAL A 22 24.21 -2.60 18.10
C VAL A 22 25.29 -3.49 17.48
N ALA A 23 25.75 -3.15 16.28
CA ALA A 23 26.92 -3.77 15.66
C ALA A 23 28.10 -2.81 15.77
N THR A 24 29.06 -3.12 16.65
CA THR A 24 30.37 -2.50 16.69
C THR A 24 31.35 -3.32 15.85
N ALA A 25 31.75 -2.81 14.70
CA ALA A 25 32.89 -3.34 13.97
C ALA A 25 34.16 -2.62 14.45
N ALA A 26 34.93 -3.31 15.29
CA ALA A 26 36.33 -3.02 15.51
C ALA A 26 37.15 -3.76 14.44
N GLY A 27 38.05 -3.03 13.76
CA GLY A 27 39.06 -3.60 12.87
C GLY A 27 40.43 -3.02 13.23
N CYS A 28 41.27 -3.85 13.83
CA CYS A 28 42.67 -3.60 14.18
C CYS A 28 43.56 -3.55 12.91
N GLN A 29 44.47 -2.58 12.80
CA GLN A 29 45.91 -2.66 13.08
C GLN A 29 46.75 -3.45 12.05
N ASP A 30 47.79 -2.82 11.52
CA ASP A 30 49.11 -3.44 11.37
C ASP A 30 50.21 -2.38 11.28
N ALA A 31 51.35 -2.72 11.87
CA ALA A 31 52.49 -1.85 12.16
C ALA A 31 53.53 -1.81 11.03
N GLN A 32 54.40 -0.79 11.06
CA GLN A 32 55.85 -0.96 11.24
C GLN A 32 56.80 -0.13 10.32
N LEU A 33 57.66 0.69 10.99
CA LEU A 33 59.04 1.17 10.70
C LEU A 33 59.36 2.38 9.76
N THR A 34 59.89 3.42 10.43
CA THR A 34 61.22 4.07 10.24
C THR A 34 61.45 5.22 9.23
N ALA A 35 61.85 6.35 9.84
CA ALA A 35 62.84 7.38 9.49
C ALA A 35 62.55 8.62 8.60
N ASP A 36 62.93 9.74 9.22
CA ASP A 36 63.44 11.06 8.77
C ASP A 36 62.50 12.19 8.27
N PRO A 37 62.81 13.47 8.62
CA PRO A 37 61.92 14.60 8.49
C PRO A 37 62.12 15.32 7.16
N ALA A 38 61.02 15.65 6.49
CA ALA A 38 61.05 16.61 5.39
C ALA A 38 59.81 17.50 5.43
N THR A 39 60.08 18.80 5.57
CA THR A 39 59.18 19.93 5.38
C THR A 39 58.37 19.78 4.08
N GLY A 40 57.05 19.76 4.18
CA GLY A 40 56.15 19.74 3.03
C GLY A 40 54.71 20.00 3.44
N LYS A 41 54.27 21.25 3.32
CA LYS A 41 52.92 21.72 3.64
C LYS A 41 51.97 21.23 2.54
N ALA A 42 51.22 20.15 2.80
CA ALA A 42 50.22 19.61 1.87
C ALA A 42 48.83 20.28 2.08
N PRO A 43 47.98 20.35 1.04
CA PRO A 43 46.77 21.17 1.04
C PRO A 43 45.68 20.58 1.95
N ALA A 44 44.92 21.46 2.60
CA ALA A 44 43.71 21.09 3.33
C ALA A 44 42.69 20.48 2.36
N ALA A 45 42.38 19.20 2.52
CA ALA A 45 41.29 18.54 1.82
C ALA A 45 39.96 19.19 2.26
N SER A 46 39.32 19.88 1.32
CA SER A 46 37.98 20.44 1.51
C SER A 46 37.00 19.29 1.72
N SER A 47 36.53 19.14 2.96
CA SER A 47 35.42 18.26 3.29
C SER A 47 34.19 18.75 2.53
N SER A 48 33.81 18.03 1.48
CA SER A 48 32.55 18.28 0.78
C SER A 48 31.43 17.90 1.74
N ALA A 49 30.73 18.91 2.25
CA ALA A 49 29.53 18.71 3.04
C ALA A 49 28.53 17.92 2.18
N ALA A 50 28.11 16.75 2.67
CA ALA A 50 26.99 16.02 2.09
C ALA A 50 25.77 16.94 2.17
N THR A 51 25.34 17.47 1.04
CA THR A 51 24.04 18.13 0.91
C THR A 51 22.98 17.07 1.19
N SER A 52 22.40 17.12 2.38
CA SER A 52 21.13 16.45 2.66
C SER A 52 20.11 16.97 1.66
N SER A 53 19.71 16.12 0.71
CA SER A 53 18.57 16.41 -0.15
C SER A 53 17.36 16.68 0.75
N PRO A 54 16.58 17.74 0.50
CA PRO A 54 15.33 17.95 1.22
C PRO A 54 14.45 16.71 1.02
N GLN A 55 14.05 16.06 2.11
CA GLN A 55 13.01 15.05 2.06
C GLN A 55 11.78 15.71 1.44
N ALA A 56 11.37 15.23 0.26
CA ALA A 56 10.19 15.75 -0.43
C ALA A 56 9.04 15.75 0.58
N LYS A 57 8.37 16.91 0.71
CA LYS A 57 7.23 17.04 1.60
C LYS A 57 6.22 15.98 1.18
N ALA A 58 5.85 15.09 2.12
CA ALA A 58 4.94 14.00 1.80
C ALA A 58 3.66 14.61 1.23
N SER A 59 3.34 14.26 -0.02
CA SER A 59 2.21 14.83 -0.74
C SER A 59 0.94 14.15 -0.23
N ASP A 60 -0.09 14.94 0.07
CA ASP A 60 -1.39 14.37 0.41
C ASP A 60 -2.11 13.98 -0.88
N TYR A 61 -2.30 12.67 -1.07
CA TYR A 61 -2.97 12.09 -2.23
C TYR A 61 -4.41 11.67 -1.92
N SER A 62 -4.97 12.06 -0.77
CA SER A 62 -6.33 11.67 -0.36
C SER A 62 -7.42 12.14 -1.31
N HIS A 63 -7.15 13.17 -2.13
CA HIS A 63 -8.07 13.65 -3.17
C HIS A 63 -8.21 12.68 -4.34
N LEU A 64 -7.35 11.65 -4.44
CA LEU A 64 -7.42 10.60 -5.46
C LEU A 64 -8.29 9.41 -5.05
N LEU A 65 -8.64 9.31 -3.77
CA LEU A 65 -9.48 8.24 -3.24
C LEU A 65 -10.91 8.40 -3.75
N LEU A 66 -11.59 7.28 -3.99
CA LEU A 66 -13.02 7.29 -4.31
C LEU A 66 -13.85 7.95 -3.19
N GLN A 67 -15.04 8.42 -3.54
CA GLN A 67 -16.06 8.77 -2.56
C GLN A 67 -16.96 7.56 -2.31
N ALA A 68 -17.72 7.59 -1.22
CA ALA A 68 -18.62 6.48 -0.87
C ALA A 68 -19.71 6.30 -1.94
N GLU A 69 -20.11 7.41 -2.56
CA GLU A 69 -21.09 7.49 -3.64
C GLU A 69 -20.58 6.82 -4.92
N ASP A 70 -19.27 6.89 -5.21
CA ASP A 70 -18.66 6.31 -6.42
C ASP A 70 -18.66 4.78 -6.40
N ILE A 71 -18.74 4.17 -5.21
CA ILE A 71 -18.71 2.72 -4.99
C ILE A 71 -20.06 2.13 -4.56
N SER A 72 -21.06 2.98 -4.31
CA SER A 72 -22.39 2.56 -3.88
C SER A 72 -23.24 2.20 -5.09
N ILE A 73 -23.22 0.93 -5.47
CA ILE A 73 -24.01 0.37 -6.57
C ILE A 73 -25.16 -0.46 -5.97
N PRO A 74 -26.44 -0.09 -6.20
CA PRO A 74 -27.58 -0.81 -5.66
C PRO A 74 -27.52 -2.32 -5.92
N PRO A 75 -27.85 -3.16 -4.93
CA PRO A 75 -28.48 -2.79 -3.65
C PRO A 75 -27.48 -2.33 -2.56
N ASN A 76 -26.18 -2.38 -2.82
CA ASN A 76 -25.16 -2.08 -1.81
C ASN A 76 -24.91 -0.56 -1.71
N THR A 77 -24.99 -0.04 -0.49
CA THR A 77 -24.56 1.32 -0.17
C THR A 77 -23.40 1.23 0.81
N PHE A 78 -22.35 1.99 0.54
CA PHE A 78 -21.13 2.01 1.35
C PHE A 78 -20.98 3.34 2.09
N THR A 79 -20.23 3.30 3.19
CA THR A 79 -19.78 4.49 3.91
C THR A 79 -18.29 4.38 4.15
N ARG A 80 -17.58 5.52 4.11
CA ARG A 80 -16.14 5.55 4.40
C ARG A 80 -15.92 5.42 5.91
N ARG A 81 -15.17 4.41 6.32
CA ARG A 81 -14.82 4.13 7.72
C ARG A 81 -13.53 4.79 8.15
N SER A 82 -12.53 4.80 7.28
CA SER A 82 -11.22 5.37 7.59
C SER A 82 -10.51 5.84 6.32
N THR A 83 -9.54 6.72 6.52
CA THR A 83 -8.59 7.18 5.52
C THR A 83 -7.20 7.22 6.12
N LYS A 84 -6.17 6.91 5.35
CA LYS A 84 -4.78 7.01 5.76
C LYS A 84 -3.96 7.72 4.68
N VAL A 85 -3.24 8.77 5.07
CA VAL A 85 -2.23 9.40 4.22
C VAL A 85 -0.94 8.63 4.36
N ASN A 86 -0.26 8.40 3.23
CA ASN A 86 0.99 7.66 3.13
C ASN A 86 0.93 6.26 3.78
N PRO A 87 0.11 5.33 3.26
CA PRO A 87 -0.03 3.99 3.80
C PRO A 87 1.34 3.30 3.86
N ASP A 88 1.61 2.64 4.98
CA ASP A 88 2.90 2.01 5.33
C ASP A 88 4.16 2.86 5.12
N GLY A 89 4.01 4.19 5.22
CA GLY A 89 5.10 5.14 5.03
C GLY A 89 5.46 5.41 3.56
N GLN A 90 4.71 4.85 2.61
CA GLN A 90 4.86 5.08 1.18
C GLN A 90 4.01 6.25 0.73
N ASP A 91 4.48 7.04 -0.24
CA ASP A 91 3.70 8.12 -0.83
C ASP A 91 2.38 7.59 -1.40
N GLY A 92 1.25 8.15 -0.99
CA GLY A 92 -0.06 7.70 -1.44
C GLY A 92 -1.18 7.95 -0.44
N ALA A 93 -2.28 7.24 -0.63
CA ALA A 93 -3.44 7.30 0.26
C ALA A 93 -4.19 5.96 0.26
N SER A 94 -4.91 5.68 1.35
CA SER A 94 -5.86 4.57 1.38
C SER A 94 -7.15 4.93 2.10
N ALA A 95 -8.22 4.22 1.76
CA ALA A 95 -9.51 4.29 2.45
C ALA A 95 -10.14 2.90 2.61
N LEU A 96 -10.91 2.75 3.69
CA LEU A 96 -11.76 1.60 3.92
C LEU A 96 -13.22 2.04 3.84
N TYR A 97 -14.01 1.31 3.08
CA TYR A 97 -15.44 1.47 2.96
C TYR A 97 -16.15 0.19 3.41
N VAL A 98 -17.26 0.32 4.11
CA VAL A 98 -18.10 -0.83 4.49
C VAL A 98 -19.56 -0.55 4.19
N ASN A 99 -20.32 -1.60 3.89
CA ASN A 99 -21.76 -1.49 3.73
C ASN A 99 -22.45 -1.34 5.10
N ALA A 100 -23.73 -0.94 5.08
CA ALA A 100 -24.50 -0.72 6.30
C ALA A 100 -24.54 -1.94 7.25
N ASP A 101 -24.54 -3.15 6.68
CA ASP A 101 -24.66 -4.40 7.42
C ASP A 101 -23.30 -4.98 7.86
N ASP A 102 -22.19 -4.33 7.49
CA ASP A 102 -20.81 -4.76 7.77
C ASP A 102 -20.48 -6.16 7.22
N THR A 103 -21.15 -6.56 6.14
CA THR A 103 -20.98 -7.85 5.45
C THR A 103 -20.11 -7.74 4.20
N ARG A 104 -19.82 -6.52 3.76
CA ARG A 104 -18.96 -6.22 2.62
C ARG A 104 -18.05 -5.05 2.95
N ALA A 105 -16.80 -5.15 2.51
CA ALA A 105 -15.83 -4.07 2.63
C ALA A 105 -15.10 -3.85 1.30
N ILE A 106 -14.70 -2.62 1.06
CA ILE A 106 -13.83 -2.24 -0.06
C ILE A 106 -12.66 -1.46 0.51
N ALA A 107 -11.44 -1.96 0.29
CA ALA A 107 -10.23 -1.21 0.59
C ALA A 107 -9.64 -0.66 -0.71
N ASP A 108 -9.48 0.66 -0.77
CA ASP A 108 -8.82 1.37 -1.86
C ASP A 108 -7.45 1.84 -1.37
N THR A 109 -6.39 1.32 -1.99
CA THR A 109 -5.02 1.73 -1.72
C THR A 109 -4.37 2.23 -3.00
N ILE A 110 -3.88 3.46 -2.96
CA ILE A 110 -3.16 4.12 -4.04
C ILE A 110 -1.73 4.40 -3.55
N LEU A 111 -0.74 3.86 -4.26
CA LEU A 111 0.68 4.14 -4.02
C LEU A 111 1.25 4.91 -5.19
N ILE A 112 2.05 5.94 -4.92
CA ILE A 112 2.67 6.81 -5.90
C ILE A 112 4.18 6.54 -5.94
N TYR A 113 4.66 6.04 -7.08
CA TYR A 113 6.07 5.73 -7.28
C TYR A 113 6.83 6.88 -7.93
N PRO A 114 8.19 6.86 -7.91
CA PRO A 114 8.99 7.86 -8.61
C PRO A 114 8.68 7.96 -10.11
N ASP A 115 8.34 6.85 -10.77
CA ASP A 115 8.10 6.79 -12.21
C ASP A 115 7.19 5.60 -12.60
N VAL A 116 6.80 5.57 -13.88
CA VAL A 116 5.91 4.54 -14.46
C VAL A 116 6.55 3.15 -14.45
N ALA A 117 7.87 3.07 -14.64
CA ALA A 117 8.59 1.80 -14.71
C ALA A 117 8.62 1.13 -13.33
N THR A 118 8.88 1.91 -12.28
CA THR A 118 8.86 1.46 -10.89
C THR A 118 7.45 0.99 -10.50
N ALA A 119 6.40 1.77 -10.80
CA ALA A 119 5.02 1.35 -10.53
C ALA A 119 4.68 0.02 -11.24
N THR A 120 5.10 -0.13 -12.50
CA THR A 120 4.86 -1.35 -13.29
C THR A 120 5.62 -2.55 -12.72
N ALA A 121 6.88 -2.38 -12.36
CA ALA A 121 7.69 -3.45 -11.76
C ALA A 121 7.10 -3.89 -10.41
N THR A 122 6.67 -2.94 -9.58
CA THR A 122 6.05 -3.26 -8.29
C THR A 122 4.69 -3.94 -8.44
N LEU A 123 3.90 -3.56 -9.45
CA LEU A 123 2.67 -4.29 -9.78
C LEU A 123 2.97 -5.74 -10.15
N GLN A 124 3.97 -5.99 -11.00
CA GLN A 124 4.35 -7.35 -11.41
C GLN A 124 4.82 -8.20 -10.22
N GLN A 125 5.59 -7.60 -9.31
CA GLN A 125 6.00 -8.24 -8.06
C GLN A 125 4.80 -8.59 -7.17
N ALA A 126 3.86 -7.65 -7.02
CA ALA A 126 2.64 -7.85 -6.24
C ALA A 126 1.77 -8.97 -6.83
N VAL A 127 1.59 -9.01 -8.14
CA VAL A 127 0.87 -10.09 -8.85
C VAL A 127 1.57 -11.44 -8.64
N GLY A 128 2.91 -11.48 -8.64
CA GLY A 128 3.66 -12.70 -8.37
C GLY A 128 3.49 -13.26 -6.95
N ALA A 129 3.11 -12.41 -5.98
CA ALA A 129 2.89 -12.78 -4.58
C ALA A 129 1.40 -12.85 -4.19
N ILE A 130 0.48 -12.58 -5.11
CA ILE A 130 -0.93 -12.31 -4.80
C ILE A 130 -1.69 -13.49 -4.19
N ASN A 131 -1.24 -14.72 -4.46
CA ASN A 131 -1.81 -15.94 -3.88
C ASN A 131 -1.54 -16.08 -2.37
N THR A 132 -0.69 -15.22 -1.78
CA THR A 132 -0.55 -15.12 -0.32
C THR A 132 -1.71 -14.39 0.35
N MET A 133 -2.51 -13.66 -0.44
CA MET A 133 -3.67 -12.89 0.01
C MET A 133 -5.00 -13.50 -0.46
N VAL A 134 -5.00 -14.22 -1.60
CA VAL A 134 -6.21 -14.81 -2.18
C VAL A 134 -5.93 -16.27 -2.56
N GLU A 135 -6.59 -17.19 -1.88
CA GLU A 135 -6.49 -18.62 -2.13
C GLU A 135 -7.52 -19.11 -3.14
N GLY A 136 -7.18 -20.16 -3.89
CA GLY A 136 -8.08 -20.80 -4.86
C GLY A 136 -8.35 -20.00 -6.13
N GLY A 137 -7.83 -18.78 -6.24
CA GLY A 137 -7.91 -17.95 -7.43
C GLY A 137 -6.73 -18.14 -8.39
N THR A 138 -6.89 -17.66 -9.61
CA THR A 138 -5.78 -17.50 -10.57
C THR A 138 -5.81 -16.07 -11.11
N PRO A 139 -4.71 -15.30 -11.04
CA PRO A 139 -4.67 -13.94 -11.57
C PRO A 139 -4.97 -13.91 -13.08
N GLN A 140 -5.87 -13.04 -13.51
CA GLN A 140 -6.26 -12.84 -14.91
C GLN A 140 -6.10 -11.39 -15.33
N PRO A 141 -5.75 -11.11 -16.60
CA PRO A 141 -5.79 -9.76 -17.16
C PRO A 141 -7.19 -9.12 -17.02
N HIS A 142 -7.24 -7.82 -16.76
CA HIS A 142 -8.47 -7.06 -16.55
C HIS A 142 -8.43 -5.70 -17.29
N PRO A 143 -9.52 -5.23 -17.91
CA PRO A 143 -9.52 -4.04 -18.77
C PRO A 143 -9.54 -2.69 -18.02
N VAL A 144 -9.03 -2.64 -16.78
CA VAL A 144 -8.94 -1.39 -15.98
C VAL A 144 -7.48 -1.00 -15.84
N GLY A 145 -7.18 0.26 -16.12
CA GLY A 145 -5.81 0.77 -16.04
C GLY A 145 -4.86 0.11 -17.04
N THR A 146 -3.57 0.34 -16.81
CA THR A 146 -2.48 -0.37 -17.48
C THR A 146 -2.13 -1.61 -16.66
N ASN A 147 -1.89 -2.73 -17.34
CA ASN A 147 -1.56 -4.03 -16.71
C ASN A 147 -2.58 -4.49 -15.66
N GLY A 148 -3.86 -4.09 -15.83
CA GLY A 148 -4.93 -4.50 -14.94
C GLY A 148 -4.95 -6.01 -14.75
N THR A 149 -5.00 -6.44 -13.49
CA THR A 149 -5.02 -7.84 -13.09
C THR A 149 -6.05 -8.03 -11.99
N VAL A 150 -6.92 -9.02 -12.14
CA VAL A 150 -7.91 -9.41 -11.14
C VAL A 150 -7.66 -10.83 -10.66
N ILE A 151 -7.88 -11.09 -9.38
CA ILE A 151 -7.98 -12.44 -8.81
C ILE A 151 -9.17 -12.49 -7.86
N SER A 152 -9.92 -13.59 -7.89
CA SER A 152 -11.02 -13.86 -6.97
C SER A 152 -10.84 -15.23 -6.34
N GLY A 153 -11.15 -15.34 -5.06
CA GLY A 153 -10.99 -16.55 -4.27
C GLY A 153 -11.41 -16.33 -2.83
N THR A 154 -10.78 -17.01 -1.88
CA THR A 154 -11.03 -16.83 -0.44
C THR A 154 -9.83 -16.19 0.25
N ALA A 155 -10.07 -15.54 1.39
CA ALA A 155 -8.99 -15.22 2.31
C ALA A 155 -8.27 -16.51 2.77
N PRO A 156 -6.98 -16.47 3.16
CA PRO A 156 -6.24 -17.67 3.57
C PRO A 156 -6.79 -18.36 4.82
N ASP A 157 -7.52 -17.62 5.66
CA ASP A 157 -8.22 -18.19 6.82
C ASP A 157 -9.59 -18.79 6.46
N GLY A 158 -9.99 -18.73 5.19
CA GLY A 158 -11.27 -19.21 4.68
C GLY A 158 -12.48 -18.45 5.22
N SER A 159 -12.30 -17.25 5.80
CA SER A 159 -13.38 -16.54 6.49
C SER A 159 -14.32 -15.76 5.56
N LYS A 160 -13.85 -15.40 4.37
CA LYS A 160 -14.55 -14.51 3.43
C LYS A 160 -14.12 -14.77 1.99
N ALA A 161 -14.97 -14.38 1.04
CA ALA A 161 -14.57 -14.23 -0.36
C ALA A 161 -13.80 -12.91 -0.52
N VAL A 162 -12.70 -12.97 -1.26
CA VAL A 162 -11.85 -11.83 -1.59
C VAL A 162 -11.75 -11.72 -3.12
N THR A 163 -11.98 -10.52 -3.64
CA THR A 163 -11.58 -10.17 -5.00
C THR A 163 -10.60 -9.01 -4.95
N LEU A 164 -9.50 -9.09 -5.70
CA LEU A 164 -8.45 -8.10 -5.72
C LEU A 164 -8.22 -7.64 -7.15
N LEU A 165 -8.47 -6.36 -7.41
CA LEU A 165 -8.12 -5.70 -8.66
C LEU A 165 -6.88 -4.83 -8.43
N MET A 166 -5.82 -5.09 -9.19
CA MET A 166 -4.60 -4.27 -9.20
C MET A 166 -4.34 -3.72 -10.59
N PHE A 167 -3.91 -2.47 -10.68
CA PHE A 167 -3.53 -1.86 -11.97
C PHE A 167 -2.60 -0.67 -11.74
N THR A 168 -1.99 -0.17 -12.81
CA THR A 168 -1.29 1.12 -12.81
C THR A 168 -2.00 2.18 -13.64
N GLN A 169 -1.82 3.44 -13.27
CA GLN A 169 -2.19 4.61 -14.08
C GLN A 169 -1.08 5.65 -13.92
N GLY A 170 -0.26 5.81 -14.96
CA GLY A 170 0.98 6.58 -14.85
C GLY A 170 1.90 5.98 -13.78
N ARG A 171 2.35 6.80 -12.83
CA ARG A 171 3.19 6.38 -11.70
C ARG A 171 2.41 5.86 -10.49
N ALA A 172 1.08 5.83 -10.55
CA ALA A 172 0.25 5.28 -9.49
C ALA A 172 0.05 3.77 -9.68
N LEU A 173 0.14 3.02 -8.59
CA LEU A 173 -0.33 1.64 -8.46
C LEU A 173 -1.57 1.65 -7.57
N VAL A 174 -2.62 1.01 -8.03
CA VAL A 174 -3.88 0.86 -7.30
C VAL A 174 -4.06 -0.59 -6.89
N ARG A 175 -4.53 -0.78 -5.66
CA ARG A 175 -5.08 -2.04 -5.17
C ARG A 175 -6.48 -1.79 -4.63
N LEU A 176 -7.48 -2.37 -5.29
CA LEU A 176 -8.87 -2.42 -4.84
C LEU A 176 -9.17 -3.83 -4.34
N GLU A 177 -9.34 -3.98 -3.03
CA GLU A 177 -9.71 -5.23 -2.38
C GLU A 177 -11.20 -5.20 -2.03
N PHE A 178 -11.91 -6.25 -2.42
CA PHE A 178 -13.34 -6.42 -2.23
C PHE A 178 -13.57 -7.65 -1.35
N ASP A 179 -14.02 -7.40 -0.13
CA ASP A 179 -14.39 -8.42 0.84
C ASP A 179 -15.90 -8.66 0.82
N SER A 180 -16.29 -9.93 0.93
CA SER A 180 -17.70 -10.34 0.94
C SER A 180 -17.89 -11.71 1.58
N ALA A 181 -19.15 -12.07 1.86
CA ALA A 181 -19.50 -13.43 2.23
C ALA A 181 -19.11 -14.44 1.12
N ILE A 182 -18.74 -15.66 1.51
CA ILE A 182 -18.20 -16.68 0.60
C ILE A 182 -19.23 -17.09 -0.46
N GLU A 183 -20.49 -17.16 -0.04
CA GLU A 183 -21.65 -17.51 -0.85
C GLU A 183 -22.17 -16.37 -1.73
N ASP A 184 -21.66 -15.15 -1.55
CA ASP A 184 -22.10 -13.94 -2.26
C ASP A 184 -20.91 -13.07 -2.70
N PRO A 185 -19.98 -13.62 -3.51
CA PRO A 185 -18.80 -12.90 -3.97
C PRO A 185 -19.16 -11.69 -4.83
N VAL A 186 -18.30 -10.67 -4.81
CA VAL A 186 -18.47 -9.47 -5.65
C VAL A 186 -18.43 -9.83 -7.14
N THR A 187 -19.34 -9.26 -7.93
CA THR A 187 -19.43 -9.51 -9.37
C THR A 187 -18.33 -8.79 -10.16
N GLU A 188 -17.92 -9.36 -11.30
CA GLU A 188 -16.97 -8.73 -12.23
C GLU A 188 -17.44 -7.34 -12.71
N GLN A 189 -18.76 -7.17 -12.91
CA GLN A 189 -19.34 -5.89 -13.30
C GLN A 189 -19.11 -4.82 -12.23
N THR A 190 -19.33 -5.16 -10.95
CA THR A 190 -19.07 -4.26 -9.81
C THR A 190 -17.59 -3.90 -9.72
N VAL A 191 -16.70 -4.90 -9.82
CA VAL A 191 -15.24 -4.70 -9.83
C VAL A 191 -14.82 -3.76 -10.97
N THR A 192 -15.33 -3.98 -12.17
CA THR A 192 -15.04 -3.14 -13.34
C THR A 192 -15.56 -1.71 -13.17
N ALA A 193 -16.78 -1.53 -12.69
CA ALA A 193 -17.38 -0.21 -12.51
C ALA A 193 -16.56 0.64 -11.53
N ILE A 194 -16.25 0.07 -10.36
CA ILE A 194 -15.46 0.74 -9.32
C ILE A 194 -14.02 0.98 -9.78
N GLY A 195 -13.40 -0.02 -10.40
CA GLY A 195 -12.05 0.11 -10.97
C GLY A 195 -11.96 1.24 -12.01
N ARG A 196 -12.97 1.41 -12.87
CA ARG A 196 -13.03 2.51 -13.84
C ARG A 196 -13.19 3.87 -13.16
N MET A 197 -13.97 3.98 -12.09
CA MET A 197 -14.05 5.24 -11.32
C MET A 197 -12.67 5.62 -10.78
N GLN A 198 -11.94 4.66 -10.19
CA GLN A 198 -10.60 4.94 -9.67
C GLN A 198 -9.62 5.30 -10.78
N GLN A 199 -9.70 4.64 -11.93
CA GLN A 199 -8.88 4.98 -13.09
C GLN A 199 -9.15 6.43 -13.56
N ILE A 200 -10.41 6.86 -13.58
CA ILE A 200 -10.80 8.22 -13.94
C ILE A 200 -10.27 9.23 -12.92
N ALA A 201 -10.43 8.97 -11.62
CA ALA A 201 -9.91 9.82 -10.55
C ALA A 201 -8.40 10.05 -10.71
N LEU A 202 -7.64 9.00 -11.04
CA LEU A 202 -6.19 9.12 -11.29
C LEU A 202 -5.87 9.89 -12.56
N ARG A 203 -6.60 9.68 -13.65
CA ARG A 203 -6.36 10.40 -14.91
C ARG A 203 -6.58 11.91 -14.76
N ILE A 204 -7.51 12.31 -13.91
CA ILE A 204 -7.86 13.72 -13.70
C ILE A 204 -7.00 14.34 -12.60
N GLY A 205 -6.79 13.62 -11.50
CA GLY A 205 -6.24 14.17 -10.26
C GLY A 205 -4.74 13.94 -10.04
N LEU A 206 -4.10 13.04 -10.79
CA LEU A 206 -2.67 12.77 -10.65
C LEU A 206 -1.88 13.70 -11.59
N PRO A 207 -1.08 14.65 -11.08
CA PRO A 207 -0.30 15.55 -11.93
C PRO A 207 0.70 14.75 -12.77
N GLU A 208 0.85 15.07 -14.05
CA GLU A 208 2.02 14.63 -14.82
C GLU A 208 3.28 15.22 -14.17
N ARG A 209 4.33 14.41 -13.98
CA ARG A 209 5.62 14.97 -13.55
C ARG A 209 6.27 15.60 -14.78
N GLU A 210 6.81 16.80 -14.63
CA GLU A 210 7.75 17.40 -15.59
C GLU A 210 9.03 16.58 -15.74
#